data_AF-A0A973F5S9-F1
#
_entry.id   AF-A0A973F5S9-F1
#
_cell.length_a   1.000
_cell.length_b   1.000
_cell.length_c   1.000
_cell.angle_alpha   90.00
_cell.angle_beta   90.00
_cell.angle_gamma   90.00
#
_symmetry.space_group_name_H-M   'P 1'
#
loop_
_entity.id
_entity.type
_entity.pdbx_description
1 polymer ?
#
loop_
_entity_poly.entity_id
_entity_poly.type
_entity_poly.pdbx_seq_one_letter_code
_entity_poly.pdbx_strand_id
1 'polypeptide(L)'
;MTFTIFYLWSKKIHRVLMFVISITTIIMGTTGILLKYSFVTTKFLPFIDLGAMRYVHNNVSPLFTILLVTMAVTGIYMYFYPILQKRATAKRQVN
;
A
#
# COMPACT_ATOMS: atom_id res chain seq x y z
N MET A 1 -6.61 11.67 -25.56
CA MET A 1 -7.56 12.07 -24.50
C MET A 1 -7.70 11.01 -23.41
N THR A 2 -7.82 9.73 -23.77
CA THR A 2 -7.93 8.58 -22.84
C THR A 2 -6.80 8.48 -21.82
N PHE A 3 -5.54 8.54 -22.23
CA PHE A 3 -4.37 8.38 -21.34
C PHE A 3 -4.32 9.39 -20.19
N THR A 4 -4.76 10.63 -20.40
CA THR A 4 -4.76 11.68 -19.37
C THR A 4 -5.86 11.44 -18.33
N ILE A 5 -7.01 10.92 -18.76
CA ILE A 5 -8.12 10.55 -17.87
C ILE A 5 -7.68 9.40 -16.95
N PHE A 6 -7.08 8.34 -17.51
CA PHE A 6 -6.57 7.21 -16.71
C PHE A 6 -5.53 7.63 -15.67
N TYR A 7 -4.62 8.55 -16.02
CA TYR A 7 -3.67 9.13 -15.08
C TYR A 7 -4.35 9.88 -13.91
N LEU A 8 -5.34 10.72 -14.21
CA LEU A 8 -6.08 11.45 -13.17
C LEU A 8 -6.86 10.51 -12.24
N TRP A 9 -7.47 9.46 -12.79
CA TRP A 9 -8.13 8.41 -12.00
C TRP A 9 -7.14 7.63 -11.13
N SER A 10 -6.02 7.20 -11.69
CA SER A 10 -4.96 6.52 -10.94
C SER A 10 -4.46 7.38 -9.78
N LYS A 11 -4.30 8.70 -9.98
CA LYS A 11 -3.87 9.64 -8.94
C LYS A 11 -4.89 9.78 -7.80
N LYS A 12 -6.19 9.81 -8.13
CA LYS A 12 -7.26 9.84 -7.11
C LYS A 12 -7.30 8.53 -6.31
N ILE A 13 -7.31 7.39 -7.00
CA ILE A 13 -7.35 6.06 -6.38
C ILE A 13 -6.12 5.85 -5.49
N HIS A 14 -4.92 6.15 -6.00
CA HIS A 14 -3.68 6.02 -5.23
C HIS A 14 -3.70 6.84 -3.95
N ARG A 15 -4.22 8.07 -3.98
CA ARG A 15 -4.32 8.92 -2.78
C ARG A 15 -5.26 8.31 -1.73
N VAL A 16 -6.38 7.73 -2.14
CA VAL A 16 -7.29 7.03 -1.22
C VAL A 16 -6.62 5.77 -0.67
N LEU A 17 -5.97 4.98 -1.53
CA LEU A 17 -5.22 3.78 -1.12
C LEU A 17 -4.12 4.10 -0.13
N MET A 18 -3.40 5.21 -0.30
CA MET A 18 -2.39 5.68 0.65
C MET A 18 -2.94 5.90 2.05
N PHE A 19 -4.17 6.41 2.17
CA PHE A 19 -4.79 6.64 3.47
C PHE A 19 -5.19 5.32 4.13
N VAL A 20 -5.87 4.46 3.38
CA VAL A 20 -6.31 3.13 3.86
C VAL A 20 -5.10 2.25 4.22
N ILE A 21 -4.05 2.28 3.40
CA ILE A 21 -2.86 1.47 3.64
C ILE A 21 -2.06 1.96 4.83
N SER A 22 -2.06 3.27 5.13
CA SER A 22 -1.37 3.80 6.31
C SER A 22 -1.97 3.24 7.60
N ILE A 23 -3.31 3.20 7.68
CA ILE A 23 -4.03 2.65 8.84
C ILE A 23 -3.74 1.16 8.98
N THR A 24 -3.87 0.40 7.89
CA THR A 24 -3.64 -1.04 7.91
C THR A 24 -2.17 -1.39 8.15
N THR A 25 -1.22 -0.56 7.71
CA THR A 25 0.22 -0.70 8.02
C THR A 25 0.48 -0.59 9.52
N ILE A 26 -0.18 0.34 10.21
CA ILE A 26 -0.02 0.48 11.67
C ILE A 26 -0.55 -0.78 12.38
N ILE A 27 -1.71 -1.29 11.98
CA ILE A 27 -2.31 -2.50 12.56
C ILE A 27 -1.42 -3.72 12.28
N MET A 28 -0.99 -3.92 11.04
CA MET A 28 -0.17 -5.05 10.63
C MET A 28 1.25 -4.99 11.21
N GLY A 29 1.82 -3.79 11.30
CA GLY A 29 3.11 -3.55 11.90
C GLY A 29 3.10 -3.82 13.40
N THR A 30 2.13 -3.28 14.13
CA THR A 30 2.02 -3.50 15.58
C THR A 30 1.76 -4.96 15.92
N THR A 31 0.76 -5.58 15.31
CA THR A 31 0.47 -7.01 15.51
C THR A 31 1.65 -7.90 15.11
N GLY A 32 2.34 -7.59 14.00
CA GLY A 32 3.52 -8.33 13.55
C GLY A 32 4.70 -8.22 14.53
N ILE A 33 4.98 -7.03 15.06
CA ILE A 33 6.03 -6.81 16.06
C ILE A 33 5.70 -7.57 17.35
N LEU A 34 4.46 -7.47 17.84
CA LEU A 34 4.02 -8.14 19.07
C LEU A 34 4.12 -9.67 18.96
N LEU A 35 3.81 -10.23 17.79
CA LEU A 35 3.94 -11.67 17.52
C LEU A 35 5.41 -12.08 17.35
N LYS A 36 6.23 -11.27 16.68
CA LYS A 36 7.66 -11.56 16.46
C LYS A 36 8.46 -11.55 17.76
N TYR A 37 8.16 -10.62 18.67
CA TYR A 37 8.80 -10.51 19.98
C TYR A 37 7.90 -11.02 21.10
N SER A 38 7.23 -12.15 20.89
CA SER A 38 6.26 -12.73 21.82
C SER A 38 6.79 -12.90 23.25
N PHE A 39 8.08 -13.23 23.43
CA PHE A 39 8.73 -13.30 24.75
C PHE A 39 8.71 -11.95 25.50
N VAL A 40 8.93 -10.85 24.78
CA VAL A 40 8.87 -9.50 25.35
C VAL A 40 7.41 -9.14 25.63
N THR A 41 6.50 -9.49 24.72
CA THR A 41 5.07 -9.25 24.87
C THR A 41 4.51 -9.97 26.10
N THR A 42 4.79 -11.27 26.31
CA THR A 42 4.30 -11.99 27.48
C THR A 42 4.89 -11.46 28.79
N LYS A 43 6.15 -10.98 28.77
CA LYS A 43 6.85 -10.50 29.96
C LYS A 43 6.47 -9.07 30.36
N PHE A 44 6.30 -8.16 29.39
CA PHE A 44 6.09 -6.73 29.65
C PHE A 44 4.66 -6.25 29.35
N LEU A 45 3.89 -7.01 28.57
CA LEU A 45 2.52 -6.71 28.16
C LEU A 45 1.60 -7.92 28.40
N PRO A 46 1.51 -8.43 29.65
CA PRO A 46 0.75 -9.65 29.95
C PRO A 46 -0.76 -9.52 29.69
N PHE A 47 -1.27 -8.31 29.58
CA PHE A 47 -2.67 -8.01 29.25
C PHE A 47 -3.00 -8.22 27.77
N ILE A 48 -1.99 -8.39 26.90
CA ILE A 48 -2.19 -8.59 25.47
C ILE A 48 -2.31 -10.08 25.19
N ASP A 49 -3.48 -10.49 24.69
CA ASP A 49 -3.69 -11.85 24.19
C ASP A 49 -3.02 -12.05 22.82
N LEU A 50 -1.97 -12.86 22.80
CA LEU A 50 -1.26 -13.27 21.58
C LEU A 50 -2.15 -14.05 20.61
N GLY A 51 -3.15 -14.78 21.12
CA GLY A 51 -4.14 -15.48 20.29
C GLY A 51 -4.96 -14.50 19.48
N ALA A 52 -5.54 -13.50 20.14
CA ALA A 52 -6.26 -12.41 19.48
C ALA A 52 -5.36 -11.64 18.48
N MET A 53 -4.12 -11.31 18.85
CA MET A 53 -3.19 -10.62 17.95
C MET A 53 -2.88 -11.45 16.69
N ARG A 54 -2.70 -12.76 16.84
CA ARG A 54 -2.49 -13.69 15.72
C ARG A 54 -3.73 -13.78 14.82
N TYR A 55 -4.92 -13.82 15.42
CA TYR A 55 -6.17 -13.81 14.68
C TYR A 55 -6.31 -12.53 13.84
N VAL A 56 -6.10 -11.35 14.45
CA VAL A 56 -6.17 -10.07 13.74
C VAL A 56 -5.12 -10.01 12.63
N HIS A 57 -3.86 -10.34 12.92
CA HIS A 57 -2.78 -10.31 11.95
C HIS A 57 -3.08 -11.19 10.73
N ASN A 58 -3.53 -12.42 10.96
CA ASN A 58 -3.77 -13.37 9.87
C ASN A 58 -4.99 -13.01 9.01
N ASN A 59 -6.04 -12.42 9.61
CA ASN A 59 -7.23 -12.02 8.86
C ASN A 59 -7.06 -10.69 8.11
N VAL A 60 -6.25 -9.78 8.65
CA VAL A 60 -5.99 -8.47 8.02
C VAL A 60 -4.85 -8.56 6.98
N SER A 61 -3.91 -9.50 7.11
CA SER A 61 -2.79 -9.69 6.17
C SER A 61 -3.19 -9.81 4.69
N PRO A 62 -4.20 -10.61 4.31
CA PRO A 62 -4.59 -10.75 2.91
C PRO A 62 -5.13 -9.43 2.34
N LEU A 63 -5.97 -8.73 3.11
CA LEU A 63 -6.50 -7.42 2.74
C LEU A 63 -5.38 -6.39 2.60
N PHE A 64 -4.45 -6.36 3.55
CA PHE A 64 -3.28 -5.49 3.50
C PHE A 64 -2.44 -5.73 2.24
N THR A 65 -2.21 -7.01 1.89
CA THR A 65 -1.43 -7.40 0.71
C THR A 65 -2.10 -6.91 -0.58
N ILE A 66 -3.41 -7.10 -0.72
CA ILE A 66 -4.16 -6.64 -1.90
C ILE A 66 -4.08 -5.10 -2.01
N LEU A 67 -4.27 -4.39 -0.90
CA LEU A 67 -4.15 -2.93 -0.86
C LEU A 67 -2.75 -2.45 -1.25
N LEU A 68 -1.71 -3.11 -0.74
CA LEU A 68 -0.32 -2.81 -1.05
C LEU A 68 0.01 -3.03 -2.51
N VAL A 69 -0.39 -4.17 -3.09
CA VAL A 69 -0.17 -4.46 -4.50
C VAL A 69 -0.90 -3.43 -5.38
N THR A 70 -2.15 -3.09 -5.05
CA THR A 70 -2.93 -2.12 -5.82
C THR A 70 -2.31 -0.71 -5.72
N MET A 71 -1.85 -0.31 -4.54
CA MET A 71 -1.14 0.95 -4.32
C MET A 71 0.17 0.97 -5.14
N ALA A 72 0.93 -0.12 -5.12
CA ALA A 72 2.19 -0.24 -5.86
C ALA A 72 1.95 -0.11 -7.37
N VAL A 73 0.98 -0.84 -7.93
CA VAL A 73 0.64 -0.78 -9.36
C VAL A 73 0.23 0.64 -9.78
N THR A 74 -0.64 1.30 -9.00
CA THR A 74 -1.06 2.68 -9.29
C THR A 74 0.09 3.67 -9.16
N GLY A 75 1.00 3.48 -8.20
CA GLY A 75 2.22 4.28 -8.04
C GLY A 75 3.19 4.12 -9.20
N ILE A 76 3.45 2.88 -9.62
CA ILE A 76 4.29 2.54 -10.77
C ILE A 76 3.73 3.18 -12.04
N TYR A 77 2.43 3.06 -12.28
CA TYR A 77 1.78 3.66 -13.45
C TYR A 77 1.99 5.18 -13.49
N MET A 78 1.78 5.87 -12.36
CA MET A 78 2.01 7.31 -12.27
C MET A 78 3.48 7.72 -12.43
N TYR A 79 4.41 6.89 -11.98
CA TYR A 79 5.84 7.13 -12.14
C TYR A 79 6.27 7.08 -13.61
N PHE A 80 5.78 6.10 -14.37
CA PHE A 80 6.15 5.94 -15.79
C PHE A 80 5.37 6.87 -16.74
N TYR A 81 4.15 7.29 -16.40
CA TYR A 81 3.31 8.16 -17.23
C TYR A 81 4.03 9.42 -17.78
N PRO A 82 4.70 10.27 -16.97
CA PRO A 82 5.36 11.47 -17.48
C PRO A 82 6.53 11.16 -18.43
N ILE A 83 7.22 10.03 -18.24
CA ILE A 83 8.33 9.60 -19.10
C ILE A 83 7.79 9.25 -20.49
N LEU A 84 6.68 8.52 -20.55
CA LEU A 84 6.02 8.14 -21.79
C LEU A 84 5.46 9.37 -22.53
N GLN A 85 4.87 10.32 -21.80
CA GLN A 85 4.34 11.55 -22.40
C GLN A 85 5.45 12.41 -23.01
N LYS A 86 6.58 12.59 -22.33
CA LYS A 86 7.73 13.36 -22.85
C LYS A 86 8.26 12.78 -24.17
N ARG A 87 8.39 11.46 -24.26
CA ARG A 87 8.84 10.77 -25.50
C ARG A 87 7.84 10.93 -26.64
N ALA A 88 6.54 10.85 -26.35
CA ALA A 88 5.49 11.03 -27.36
C ALA A 88 5.47 12.47 -27.93
N THR A 89 5.65 13.48 -27.07
CA THR A 89 5.70 14.88 -27.50
C THR A 89 6.96 15.18 -28.31
N ALA A 90 8.13 14.66 -27.90
CA ALA A 90 9.38 14.84 -28.64
C ALA A 90 9.33 14.25 -30.07
N LYS A 91 8.75 13.04 -30.22
CA LYS A 91 8.58 12.42 -31.54
C LYS A 91 7.65 13.22 -32.48
N ARG A 92 6.72 13.98 -31.91
CA ARG A 92 5.75 14.80 -32.67
C ARG A 92 6.30 16.16 -33.10
N GLN A 93 7.44 16.60 -32.58
CA GLN A 93 8.12 17.84 -33.01
C GLN A 93 9.19 17.59 -34.09
N VAL A 94 9.54 16.33 -34.35
CA VAL A 94 10.54 15.92 -35.35
C VAL A 94 9.88 15.45 -36.66
N ASN A 95 8.55 15.28 -36.66
CA ASN A 95 7.71 14.97 -37.82
C ASN A 95 6.85 16.20 -38.16
#